data_AF-A0A1F7PQ74-F1
#
_entry.id   AF-A0A1F7PQ74-F1
#
_cell.length_a   1.000
_cell.length_b   1.000
_cell.length_c   1.000
_cell.angle_alpha   90.00
_cell.angle_beta   90.00
_cell.angle_gamma   90.00
#
_symmetry.space_group_name_H-M   'P 1'
#
loop_
_entity.id
_entity.type
_entity.pdbx_description
1 polymer ?
#
loop_
_entity_poly.entity_id
_entity_poly.type
_entity_poly.pdbx_seq_one_letter_code
_entity_poly.pdbx_strand_id
1 'polypeptide(L)'
;MTMRTGWIAMVLLAVSCALVPGAFAGSEDKAAKGEAKVNINEASKAQLMRLAGVGAGTAERIIAFRQAHGLFKRVQDLEKVEGVGKGILEKNQGRLSVK
;
A
#
# COMPACT_ATOMS: atom_id res chain seq x y z
N MET A 1 -51.40 25.74 17.75
CA MET A 1 -52.10 27.04 17.75
C MET A 1 -51.08 28.11 18.12
N THR A 2 -50.93 29.10 17.23
CA THR A 2 -50.23 30.40 17.39
C THR A 2 -48.70 30.46 17.44
N MET A 3 -48.19 31.09 16.36
CA MET A 3 -46.86 31.60 16.09
C MET A 3 -46.41 32.71 17.06
N ARG A 4 -45.10 32.85 17.25
CA ARG A 4 -44.44 34.09 17.74
C ARG A 4 -42.98 34.08 17.28
N THR A 5 -42.69 34.54 16.05
CA THR A 5 -42.14 35.87 15.71
C THR A 5 -40.76 36.19 16.31
N GLY A 6 -39.82 36.51 15.41
CA GLY A 6 -38.70 37.41 15.66
C GLY A 6 -37.35 36.72 15.68
N TRP A 7 -36.59 36.76 14.59
CA TRP A 7 -35.62 37.82 14.25
C TRP A 7 -34.34 37.79 15.11
N ILE A 8 -33.24 37.51 14.41
CA ILE A 8 -31.94 38.16 14.60
C ILE A 8 -31.23 37.77 15.91
N ALA A 9 -30.62 36.59 15.91
CA ALA A 9 -29.40 36.36 16.68
C ALA A 9 -28.20 36.57 15.75
N MET A 10 -27.79 37.83 15.68
CA MET A 10 -26.55 38.33 15.10
C MET A 10 -25.38 37.71 15.88
N VAL A 11 -24.86 36.57 15.43
CA VAL A 11 -23.62 36.00 15.96
C VAL A 11 -22.46 36.51 15.10
N LEU A 12 -22.08 37.76 15.36
CA LEU A 12 -20.74 38.25 15.11
C LEU A 12 -19.87 37.77 16.27
N LEU A 13 -19.10 36.70 16.05
CA LEU A 13 -17.89 36.51 16.83
C LEU A 13 -16.84 35.76 16.04
N ALA A 14 -15.90 36.56 15.53
CA ALA A 14 -14.48 36.25 15.41
C ALA A 14 -14.12 34.88 14.86
N VAL A 15 -13.95 34.83 13.53
CA VAL A 15 -12.90 34.04 12.90
C VAL A 15 -11.56 34.62 13.37
N SER A 16 -11.12 34.19 14.55
CA SER A 16 -9.73 34.30 14.98
C SER A 16 -9.03 33.00 14.62
N CYS A 17 -8.38 33.06 13.46
CA CYS A 17 -7.32 32.18 13.06
C CYS A 17 -6.20 32.25 14.10
N ALA A 18 -6.23 31.36 15.09
CA ALA A 18 -5.07 30.97 15.87
C ALA A 18 -4.69 29.57 15.40
N LEU A 19 -3.90 29.56 14.33
CA LEU A 19 -3.22 28.42 13.76
C LEU A 19 -2.50 27.65 14.86
N VAL A 20 -2.96 26.44 15.15
CA VAL A 20 -2.31 25.44 15.99
C VAL A 20 -1.38 24.62 15.09
N PRO A 21 -0.04 24.71 15.21
CA PRO A 21 0.82 23.67 14.67
C PRO A 21 0.99 22.60 15.76
N GLY A 22 -0.02 21.74 15.86
CA GLY A 22 0.06 20.48 16.59
C GLY A 22 0.73 19.43 15.70
N ALA A 23 1.84 18.89 16.21
CA ALA A 23 2.26 17.50 16.07
C ALA A 23 2.06 16.80 14.70
N PHE A 24 3.13 16.74 13.92
CA PHE A 24 3.47 15.51 13.20
C PHE A 24 4.89 15.10 13.55
N ALA A 25 4.92 14.21 14.55
CA ALA A 25 6.02 13.34 14.86
C ALA A 25 6.15 12.25 13.78
N GLY A 26 7.39 11.86 13.49
CA GLY A 26 7.74 10.62 12.79
C GLY A 26 7.51 10.67 11.27
N SER A 27 8.43 10.29 10.41
CA SER A 27 9.63 9.50 10.61
C SER A 27 10.63 9.82 9.52
N GLU A 28 11.89 9.94 9.91
CA GLU A 28 13.01 9.59 9.06
C GLU A 28 12.85 8.12 8.66
N ASP A 29 12.45 7.83 7.42
CA ASP A 29 12.69 6.51 6.86
C ASP A 29 13.94 6.57 5.99
N LYS A 30 15.03 6.11 6.60
CA LYS A 30 16.27 5.75 5.92
C LYS A 30 15.96 4.83 4.74
N ALA A 31 15.96 5.36 3.52
CA ALA A 31 16.17 4.53 2.34
C ALA A 31 17.68 4.23 2.21
N ALA A 32 18.19 3.41 3.13
CA ALA A 32 19.51 2.83 3.04
C ALA A 32 19.55 1.83 1.86
N LYS A 33 20.34 2.20 0.84
CA LYS A 33 21.27 1.36 0.05
C LYS A 33 21.06 -0.16 0.13
N GLY A 34 20.82 -0.77 -1.02
CA GLY A 34 20.88 -2.22 -1.24
C GLY A 34 19.96 -2.59 -2.39
N GLU A 35 20.38 -3.47 -3.29
CA GLU A 35 19.58 -3.96 -4.42
C GLU A 35 18.13 -4.20 -3.98
N ALA A 36 17.22 -3.33 -4.41
CA ALA A 36 15.91 -3.19 -3.79
C ALA A 36 15.11 -4.48 -3.99
N LYS A 37 15.08 -5.30 -2.94
CA LYS A 37 14.29 -6.52 -2.93
C LYS A 37 12.82 -6.14 -3.16
N VAL A 38 12.18 -6.83 -4.09
CA VAL A 38 10.77 -6.66 -4.40
C VAL A 38 9.97 -7.33 -3.29
N ASN A 39 9.28 -6.52 -2.48
CA ASN A 39 8.34 -7.04 -1.48
C ASN A 39 7.10 -7.57 -2.19
N ILE A 40 6.83 -8.87 -2.14
CA ILE A 40 5.71 -9.49 -2.87
C ILE A 40 4.35 -8.97 -2.38
N ASN A 41 4.24 -8.68 -1.09
CA ASN A 41 2.99 -8.24 -0.47
C ASN A 41 2.60 -6.83 -0.92
N GLU A 42 3.58 -5.94 -1.04
CA GLU A 42 3.39 -4.53 -1.35
C GLU A 42 3.74 -4.18 -2.81
N ALA A 43 4.31 -5.12 -3.56
CA ALA A 43 4.74 -4.87 -4.92
C ALA A 43 3.57 -4.48 -5.81
N SER A 44 3.82 -3.44 -6.61
CA SER A 44 3.00 -3.06 -7.75
C SER A 44 3.17 -4.06 -8.88
N LYS A 45 2.19 -4.13 -9.79
CA LYS A 45 2.26 -4.95 -11.02
C LYS A 45 3.58 -4.73 -11.78
N ALA A 46 3.98 -3.46 -11.94
CA ALA A 46 5.24 -3.09 -12.60
C ALA A 46 6.49 -3.57 -11.86
N GLN A 47 6.46 -3.66 -10.52
CA GLN A 47 7.59 -4.18 -9.74
C GLN A 47 7.70 -5.71 -9.86
N LEU A 48 6.57 -6.41 -9.86
CA LEU A 48 6.52 -7.86 -10.10
C LEU A 48 7.01 -8.20 -11.51
N MET A 49 6.64 -7.40 -12.52
CA MET A 49 7.09 -7.58 -13.91
C MET A 49 8.60 -7.37 -14.13
N ARG A 50 9.32 -6.77 -13.16
CA ARG A 50 10.80 -6.68 -13.23
C ARG A 50 11.49 -8.00 -12.89
N LEU A 51 10.75 -8.99 -12.40
CA LEU A 51 11.27 -10.31 -12.06
C LEU A 51 11.40 -11.16 -13.32
N ALA A 52 12.47 -11.94 -13.39
CA ALA A 52 12.75 -12.78 -14.55
C ALA A 52 11.65 -13.85 -14.71
N GLY A 53 10.94 -13.83 -15.85
CA GLY A 53 9.85 -14.77 -16.13
C GLY A 53 8.50 -14.39 -15.53
N VAL A 54 8.36 -13.22 -14.91
CA VAL A 54 7.06 -12.70 -14.45
C VAL A 54 6.51 -11.72 -15.49
N GLY A 55 5.47 -12.14 -16.20
CA GLY A 55 4.74 -11.28 -17.15
C GLY A 55 3.59 -10.51 -16.50
N ALA A 56 2.88 -9.71 -17.32
CA ALA A 56 1.72 -8.94 -16.88
C ALA A 56 0.61 -9.82 -16.28
N GLY A 57 0.30 -10.96 -16.91
CA GLY A 57 -0.73 -11.88 -16.42
C GLY A 57 -0.34 -12.56 -15.11
N THR A 58 0.93 -12.96 -14.96
CA THR A 58 1.43 -13.52 -13.70
C THR A 58 1.38 -12.48 -12.58
N ALA A 59 1.81 -11.25 -12.86
CA ALA A 59 1.75 -10.15 -11.89
C ALA A 59 0.32 -9.85 -11.42
N GLU A 60 -0.66 -9.85 -12.32
CA GLU A 60 -2.08 -9.71 -11.96
C GLU A 60 -2.57 -10.86 -11.09
N ARG A 61 -2.20 -12.10 -11.41
CA ARG A 61 -2.57 -13.27 -10.60
C ARG A 61 -1.97 -13.22 -9.20
N ILE A 62 -0.75 -12.72 -9.04
CA ILE A 62 -0.16 -12.50 -7.71
C ILE A 62 -0.98 -11.50 -6.89
N ILE A 63 -1.44 -10.42 -7.54
CA ILE A 63 -2.29 -9.40 -6.90
C ILE A 63 -3.68 -9.98 -6.55
N ALA A 64 -4.28 -10.76 -7.44
CA ALA A 64 -5.55 -11.43 -7.19
C ALA A 64 -5.41 -12.47 -6.06
N PHE A 65 -4.31 -13.22 -6.03
CA PHE A 65 -4.04 -14.21 -4.99
C PHE A 65 -3.95 -13.56 -3.61
N ARG A 66 -3.24 -12.43 -3.47
CA ARG A 66 -3.19 -11.72 -2.18
C ARG A 66 -4.53 -11.16 -1.73
N GLN A 67 -5.42 -10.84 -2.67
CA GLN A 67 -6.79 -10.39 -2.36
C GLN A 67 -7.69 -11.55 -1.91
N ALA A 68 -7.54 -12.73 -2.53
CA ALA A 68 -8.37 -13.90 -2.22
C ALA A 68 -7.87 -14.71 -1.00
N HIS A 69 -6.56 -14.88 -0.87
CA HIS A 69 -5.93 -15.73 0.16
C HIS A 69 -5.26 -14.94 1.28
N GLY A 70 -5.10 -13.63 1.12
CA GLY A 70 -4.37 -12.76 2.04
C GLY A 70 -2.87 -12.68 1.73
N LEU A 71 -2.12 -12.05 2.63
CA LEU A 71 -0.69 -11.77 2.44
C LEU A 71 0.15 -13.05 2.35
N PHE A 72 1.19 -13.03 1.52
CA PHE A 72 2.17 -14.10 1.43
C PHE A 72 3.04 -14.11 2.68
N LYS A 73 3.25 -15.29 3.26
CA LYS A 73 4.14 -15.46 4.44
C LYS A 73 5.57 -15.76 4.05
N ARG A 74 5.78 -16.35 2.88
CA ARG A 74 7.09 -16.75 2.36
C ARG A 74 7.14 -16.53 0.86
N VAL A 75 8.35 -16.34 0.33
CA VAL A 75 8.56 -16.23 -1.12
C VAL A 75 8.07 -17.50 -1.84
N GLN A 76 8.15 -18.67 -1.20
CA GLN A 76 7.68 -19.95 -1.75
C GLN A 76 6.16 -20.01 -1.96
N ASP A 77 5.36 -19.22 -1.24
CA ASP A 77 3.91 -19.23 -1.44
C ASP A 77 3.51 -18.67 -2.82
N LEU A 78 4.41 -17.93 -3.50
CA LEU A 78 4.19 -17.55 -4.88
C LEU A 78 4.03 -18.74 -5.82
N GLU A 79 4.60 -19.91 -5.51
CA GLU A 79 4.43 -21.13 -6.34
C GLU A 79 2.97 -21.61 -6.40
N LYS A 80 2.13 -21.16 -5.45
CA LYS A 80 0.68 -21.42 -5.45
C LYS A 80 -0.06 -20.56 -6.47
N VAL A 81 0.58 -19.52 -7.00
CA VAL A 81 0.01 -18.65 -8.03
C VAL A 81 0.25 -19.27 -9.38
N GLU A 82 -0.81 -19.46 -10.17
CA GLU A 82 -0.70 -20.01 -11.51
C GLU A 82 0.29 -19.21 -12.36
N GLY A 83 1.20 -19.90 -13.03
CA GLY A 83 2.26 -19.29 -13.85
C GLY A 83 3.41 -18.64 -13.08
N VAL A 84 3.50 -18.80 -11.76
CA VAL A 84 4.76 -18.69 -11.01
C VAL A 84 5.25 -20.09 -10.68
N GLY A 85 6.20 -20.62 -11.45
CA GLY A 85 6.82 -21.92 -11.18
C GLY A 85 8.12 -21.81 -10.38
N LYS A 86 8.66 -22.96 -9.94
CA LYS A 86 9.97 -23.04 -9.26
C LYS A 86 11.09 -22.34 -10.01
N GLY A 87 11.15 -22.49 -11.33
CA GLY A 87 12.20 -21.85 -12.13
C GLY A 87 12.15 -20.31 -12.12
N ILE A 88 10.97 -19.71 -11.94
CA ILE A 88 10.86 -18.26 -11.72
C ILE A 88 11.32 -17.93 -10.30
N LEU A 89 10.90 -18.73 -9.33
CA LEU A 89 11.27 -18.50 -7.93
C LEU A 89 12.78 -18.56 -7.73
N GLU A 90 13.44 -19.62 -8.18
CA GLU A 90 14.89 -19.82 -8.06
C GLU A 90 15.69 -18.67 -8.68
N LYS A 91 15.26 -18.18 -9.86
CA LYS A 91 15.90 -17.04 -10.54
C LYS A 91 15.72 -15.71 -9.79
N ASN A 92 14.68 -15.59 -8.98
CA ASN A 92 14.31 -14.33 -8.32
C ASN A 92 14.44 -14.40 -6.80
N GLN A 93 14.80 -15.54 -6.20
CA GLN A 93 14.87 -15.75 -4.74
C GLN A 93 15.73 -14.71 -4.01
N GLY A 94 16.87 -14.31 -4.59
CA GLY A 94 17.72 -13.25 -4.03
C GLY A 94 17.14 -11.84 -4.11
N ARG A 95 16.15 -11.62 -4.98
CA ARG A 95 15.50 -10.34 -5.27
C ARG A 95 14.13 -10.22 -4.62
N LEU A 96 13.58 -11.30 -4.07
CA LEU A 96 12.27 -11.33 -3.44
C LEU A 96 12.40 -11.14 -1.93
N SER A 97 11.48 -10.37 -1.35
CA SER A 97 11.34 -10.26 0.10
C SER A 97 9.89 -10.42 0.49
N VAL A 98 9.68 -10.92 1.70
CA VAL A 98 8.40 -10.89 2.41
C VAL A 98 8.66 -10.15 3.73
N LYS A 99 7.81 -9.18 4.04
CA LYS A 99 7.87 -8.40 5.28
C LYS A 99 6.63 -8.72 6.12
#